data_AF-A0A537Y2X9-F1
#
_entry.id   AF-A0A537Y2X9-F1
#
_cell.length_a   1.000
_cell.length_b   1.000
_cell.length_c   1.000
_cell.angle_alpha   90.00
_cell.angle_beta   90.00
_cell.angle_gamma   90.00
#
_symmetry.space_group_name_H-M   'P 1'
#
loop_
_entity.id
_entity.type
_entity.pdbx_description
1 polymer ?
#
loop_
_entity_poly.entity_id
_entity_poly.type
_entity_poly.pdbx_seq_one_letter_code
_entity_poly.pdbx_strand_id
1 'polypeptide(L)'
;MSLSILLSAFGLGLMLAGSPGPVQAVLLAESARGGRRRGFAAMLGANATFAALLVALAAGLALVAPTGTAARFIRLGGGLFLLLLAADTWRSATRRQADVARRGLPPAPRGVLAVLLNPGAWIFLGTTAAALMADALRHGGRSFAFLTAAAMTAGVAFTDGAFVLLASEGRSRLGGLGSARLAAVLAAALAVFGIVLIASAAIG
;
A
#
# COMPACT_ATOMS: atom_id res chain seq x y z
N MET A 1 -21.00 -4.89 21.95
CA MET A 1 -19.51 -4.84 22.06
C MET A 1 -18.81 -5.47 20.86
N SER A 2 -19.25 -6.64 20.37
CA SER A 2 -18.61 -7.30 19.22
C SER A 2 -18.76 -6.53 17.90
N LEU A 3 -19.94 -5.99 17.60
CA LEU A 3 -20.16 -5.20 16.37
C LEU A 3 -19.35 -3.89 16.35
N SER A 4 -19.21 -3.22 17.49
CA SER A 4 -18.45 -1.96 17.57
C SER A 4 -16.96 -2.17 17.30
N ILE A 5 -16.38 -3.30 17.71
CA ILE A 5 -14.98 -3.64 17.39
C ILE A 5 -14.83 -3.90 15.89
N LEU A 6 -15.75 -4.64 15.27
CA LEU A 6 -15.71 -4.89 13.82
C LEU A 6 -15.86 -3.60 13.01
N LEU A 7 -16.77 -2.70 13.40
CA LEU A 7 -16.92 -1.39 12.78
C LEU A 7 -15.69 -0.51 12.98
N SER A 8 -15.07 -0.55 14.17
CA SER A 8 -13.83 0.17 14.44
C SER A 8 -12.68 -0.38 13.61
N ALA A 9 -12.58 -1.70 13.47
CA ALA A 9 -11.58 -2.35 12.63
C ALA A 9 -11.72 -1.94 11.16
N PHE A 10 -12.95 -1.97 10.63
CA PHE A 10 -13.26 -1.48 9.29
C PHE A 10 -12.89 0.00 9.13
N GLY A 11 -13.31 0.85 10.08
CA GLY A 11 -12.99 2.28 10.08
C GLY A 11 -11.49 2.58 10.14
N LEU A 12 -10.73 1.85 10.95
CA LEU A 12 -9.28 1.95 11.01
C LEU A 12 -8.63 1.53 9.68
N GLY A 13 -9.16 0.49 9.04
CA GLY A 13 -8.75 0.10 7.69
C GLY A 13 -8.98 1.23 6.67
N LEU A 14 -10.15 1.87 6.72
CA LEU A 14 -10.46 3.01 5.86
C LEU A 14 -9.48 4.17 6.08
N MET A 15 -9.22 4.54 7.34
CA MET A 15 -8.34 5.64 7.70
C MET A 15 -6.88 5.37 7.31
N LEU A 16 -6.40 4.15 7.55
CA LEU A 16 -5.04 3.74 7.20
C LEU A 16 -4.79 3.85 5.69
N ALA A 17 -5.70 3.30 4.89
CA ALA A 17 -5.59 3.33 3.43
C ALA A 17 -5.92 4.71 2.84
N GLY A 18 -6.70 5.53 3.56
CA GLY A 18 -7.11 6.87 3.14
C GLY A 18 -6.00 7.91 3.22
N SER A 19 -5.00 7.69 4.08
CA SER A 19 -3.84 8.57 4.16
C SER A 19 -2.95 8.41 2.92
N PRO A 20 -2.66 9.48 2.15
CA PRO A 20 -1.80 9.37 0.99
C PRO A 20 -0.37 8.98 1.38
N GLY A 21 0.03 7.76 1.04
CA GLY A 21 1.37 7.23 1.33
C GLY A 21 1.97 6.41 0.19
N PRO A 22 3.10 5.72 0.44
CA PRO A 22 3.81 4.91 -0.55
C PRO A 22 2.93 3.87 -1.25
N VAL A 23 2.05 3.19 -0.51
CA VAL A 23 1.15 2.17 -1.07
C VAL A 23 0.15 2.83 -2.02
N GLN A 24 -0.50 3.91 -1.60
CA GLN A 24 -1.47 4.63 -2.42
C GLN A 24 -0.81 5.19 -3.69
N ALA A 25 0.40 5.73 -3.58
CA ALA A 25 1.17 6.22 -4.73
C ALA A 25 1.49 5.09 -5.73
N VAL A 26 1.84 3.89 -5.26
CA VAL A 26 2.04 2.70 -6.10
C VAL A 26 0.75 2.32 -6.81
N LEU A 27 -0.39 2.23 -6.09
CA LEU A 27 -1.68 1.85 -6.68
C LEU A 27 -2.14 2.85 -7.75
N LEU A 28 -2.02 4.15 -7.46
CA LEU A 28 -2.32 5.23 -8.38
C LEU A 28 -1.43 5.17 -9.63
N ALA A 29 -0.11 4.99 -9.46
CA ALA A 29 0.84 4.89 -10.56
C ALA A 29 0.58 3.67 -11.44
N GLU A 30 0.32 2.50 -10.84
CA GLU A 30 -0.01 1.28 -11.58
C GLU A 30 -1.33 1.43 -12.36
N SER A 31 -2.31 2.11 -11.77
CA SER A 31 -3.59 2.43 -12.42
C SER A 31 -3.43 3.41 -13.58
N ALA A 32 -2.62 4.46 -13.41
CA ALA A 32 -2.31 5.41 -14.49
C ALA A 32 -1.55 4.75 -15.65
N ARG A 33 -0.73 3.74 -15.37
CA ARG A 33 0.07 3.01 -16.37
C ARG A 33 -0.72 1.99 -17.16
N GLY A 34 -1.55 1.19 -16.49
CA GLY A 34 -2.22 0.04 -17.10
C GLY A 34 -3.73 -0.04 -16.87
N GLY A 35 -4.33 1.01 -16.32
CA GLY A 35 -5.76 1.10 -16.09
C GLY A 35 -6.19 0.21 -14.92
N ARG A 36 -7.49 -0.06 -14.84
CA ARG A 36 -8.12 -0.85 -13.76
C ARG A 36 -7.40 -2.18 -13.53
N ARG A 37 -7.09 -2.93 -14.60
CA ARG A 37 -6.46 -4.26 -14.48
C ARG A 37 -5.11 -4.20 -13.76
N ARG A 38 -4.27 -3.23 -14.11
CA ARG A 38 -2.93 -3.08 -13.52
C ARG A 38 -3.02 -2.56 -12.08
N GLY A 39 -3.91 -1.59 -11.84
CA GLY A 39 -4.19 -1.07 -10.51
C GLY A 39 -4.72 -2.13 -9.54
N PHE A 40 -5.75 -2.89 -9.93
CA PHE A 40 -6.31 -3.96 -9.11
C PHE A 40 -5.33 -5.10 -8.87
N ALA A 41 -4.46 -5.44 -9.82
CA ALA A 41 -3.45 -6.45 -9.59
C ALA A 41 -2.41 -5.98 -8.54
N ALA A 42 -2.01 -4.71 -8.57
CA ALA A 42 -1.15 -4.14 -7.52
C ALA A 42 -1.87 -4.10 -6.16
N MET A 43 -3.14 -3.68 -6.13
CA MET A 43 -3.97 -3.67 -4.93
C MET A 43 -4.11 -5.06 -4.34
N LEU A 44 -4.32 -6.10 -5.16
CA LEU A 44 -4.40 -7.48 -4.67
C LEU A 44 -3.10 -7.91 -3.98
N GLY A 45 -1.94 -7.57 -4.55
CA GLY A 45 -0.65 -7.85 -3.91
C GLY A 45 -0.47 -7.13 -2.59
N ALA A 46 -0.83 -5.84 -2.51
CA ALA A 46 -0.77 -5.07 -1.29
C ALA A 46 -1.71 -5.63 -0.22
N ASN A 47 -2.98 -5.82 -0.57
CA ASN A 47 -4.02 -6.26 0.37
C ASN A 47 -3.82 -7.69 0.82
N ALA A 48 -3.36 -8.60 -0.05
CA ALA A 48 -3.03 -9.97 0.34
C ALA A 48 -1.87 -9.99 1.34
N THR A 49 -0.84 -9.16 1.12
CA THR A 49 0.29 -9.03 2.05
C THR A 49 -0.17 -8.48 3.40
N PHE A 50 -0.97 -7.41 3.38
CA PHE A 50 -1.49 -6.81 4.60
C PHE A 50 -2.42 -7.75 5.36
N ALA A 51 -3.31 -8.45 4.66
CA ALA A 51 -4.21 -9.45 5.23
C ALA A 51 -3.44 -10.61 5.87
N ALA A 52 -2.36 -11.10 5.22
CA ALA A 52 -1.52 -12.14 5.78
C ALA A 52 -0.85 -11.71 7.10
N LEU A 53 -0.39 -10.46 7.19
CA LEU A 53 0.18 -9.90 8.42
C LEU A 53 -0.87 -9.73 9.52
N LEU A 54 -2.09 -9.29 9.17
CA LEU A 54 -3.21 -9.24 10.12
C LEU A 54 -3.64 -10.62 10.60
N VAL A 55 -3.64 -11.62 9.71
CA VAL A 55 -3.90 -13.04 10.05
C VAL A 55 -2.86 -13.57 11.02
N ALA A 56 -1.59 -13.21 10.85
CA ALA A 56 -0.54 -13.56 11.81
C ALA A 56 -0.83 -12.96 13.20
N LEU A 57 -1.19 -11.68 13.27
CA LEU A 57 -1.60 -11.03 14.53
C LEU A 57 -2.84 -11.69 15.15
N ALA A 58 -3.86 -12.00 14.34
CA ALA A 58 -5.08 -12.68 14.80
C ALA A 58 -4.82 -14.12 15.29
N ALA A 59 -3.79 -14.79 14.77
CA ALA A 59 -3.31 -16.07 15.26
C ALA A 59 -2.52 -15.96 16.59
N GLY A 60 -2.20 -14.74 17.02
CA GLY A 60 -1.46 -14.44 18.25
C GLY A 60 0.05 -14.27 18.05
N LEU A 61 0.54 -14.18 16.82
CA LEU A 61 1.94 -13.85 16.58
C LEU A 61 2.17 -12.38 16.90
N ALA A 62 3.25 -12.08 17.62
CA ALA A 62 3.68 -10.71 17.81
C ALA A 62 4.42 -10.21 16.55
N LEU A 63 3.89 -9.19 15.90
CA LEU A 63 4.65 -8.42 14.91
C LEU A 63 5.24 -7.20 15.61
N VAL A 64 6.56 -7.10 15.63
CA VAL A 64 7.26 -5.96 16.21
C VAL A 64 7.65 -5.02 15.07
N ALA A 65 7.34 -3.73 15.24
CA ALA A 65 7.79 -2.71 14.29
C ALA A 65 9.33 -2.73 14.22
N PRO A 66 9.94 -2.85 13.03
CA PRO A 66 11.39 -2.85 12.89
C PRO A 66 12.02 -1.58 13.48
N THR A 67 13.14 -1.74 14.18
CA THR A 67 13.90 -0.65 14.83
C THR A 67 15.36 -0.67 14.39
N GLY A 68 16.11 0.42 14.68
CA GLY A 68 17.54 0.56 14.38
C GLY A 68 17.89 0.19 12.94
N THR A 69 18.87 -0.70 12.77
CA THR A 69 19.37 -1.12 11.46
C THR A 69 18.28 -1.73 10.56
N ALA A 70 17.33 -2.48 11.12
CA ALA A 70 16.24 -3.07 10.32
C ALA A 70 15.28 -2.00 9.77
N ALA A 71 14.91 -1.03 10.60
CA ALA A 71 14.11 0.13 10.16
C ALA A 71 14.84 0.93 9.07
N ARG A 72 16.15 1.09 9.22
CA ARG A 72 17.00 1.78 8.24
C ARG A 72 16.99 1.07 6.89
N PHE A 73 17.16 -0.25 6.87
CA PHE A 73 17.09 -1.02 5.62
C PHE A 73 15.72 -0.96 4.94
N ILE A 74 14.63 -0.99 5.71
CA ILE A 74 13.28 -0.84 5.17
C ILE A 74 13.09 0.53 4.55
N ARG A 75 13.52 1.60 5.23
CA ARG A 75 13.44 2.97 4.71
C ARG A 75 14.28 3.16 3.44
N LEU A 76 15.52 2.68 3.44
CA LEU A 76 16.41 2.75 2.26
C LEU A 76 15.86 1.92 1.10
N GLY A 77 15.48 0.67 1.35
CA GLY A 77 14.92 -0.23 0.33
C GLY A 77 13.61 0.29 -0.24
N GLY A 78 12.70 0.76 0.63
CA GLY A 78 11.44 1.37 0.23
C GLY A 78 11.65 2.64 -0.57
N GLY A 79 12.55 3.51 -0.13
CA GLY A 79 12.84 4.73 -0.86
C GLY A 79 13.44 4.47 -2.25
N LEU A 80 14.40 3.54 -2.36
CA LEU A 80 14.95 3.11 -3.64
C LEU A 80 13.88 2.48 -4.54
N PHE A 81 13.02 1.62 -3.98
CA PHE A 81 11.90 1.02 -4.70
C PHE A 81 10.94 2.08 -5.29
N LEU A 82 10.59 3.10 -4.51
CA LEU A 82 9.72 4.19 -4.98
C LEU A 82 10.39 5.03 -6.07
N LEU A 83 11.71 5.29 -5.98
CA LEU A 83 12.46 5.98 -7.03
C LEU A 83 12.49 5.17 -8.34
N LEU A 84 12.70 3.85 -8.26
CA LEU A 84 12.62 2.97 -9.42
C LEU A 84 11.22 3.00 -10.04
N LEU A 85 10.17 2.99 -9.21
CA LEU A 85 8.80 3.05 -9.69
C LEU A 85 8.45 4.42 -10.29
N ALA A 86 8.97 5.51 -9.73
CA ALA A 86 8.87 6.85 -10.29
C ALA A 86 9.46 6.91 -11.71
N ALA A 87 10.69 6.39 -11.87
CA ALA A 87 11.37 6.33 -13.16
C ALA A 87 10.57 5.49 -14.18
N ASP A 88 10.03 4.35 -13.78
CA ASP A 88 9.20 3.52 -14.65
C ASP A 88 7.90 4.23 -15.06
N THR A 89 7.26 4.93 -14.12
CA THR A 89 6.01 5.67 -14.36
C THR A 89 6.26 6.82 -15.33
N TRP A 90 7.35 7.56 -15.16
CA TRP A 90 7.79 8.59 -16.09
C TRP A 90 8.06 8.03 -17.50
N ARG A 91 8.85 6.94 -17.59
CA ARG A 91 9.18 6.30 -18.88
C ARG A 91 7.94 5.85 -19.62
N SER A 92 6.95 5.29 -18.91
CA SER A 92 5.69 4.86 -19.50
C SER A 92 4.79 5.99 -20.00
N ALA A 93 4.98 7.21 -19.50
CA ALA A 93 4.30 8.40 -20.02
C ALA A 93 4.93 8.91 -21.33
N THR A 94 6.25 8.76 -21.47
CA THR A 94 7.03 9.25 -22.62
C THR A 94 7.21 8.25 -23.77
N ARG A 95 7.08 6.94 -23.55
CA ARG A 95 7.29 5.89 -24.57
C ARG A 95 5.98 5.22 -24.97
N ARG A 96 5.90 4.70 -26.21
CA ARG A 96 4.76 3.87 -26.66
C ARG A 96 4.67 2.61 -25.75
N GLN A 97 3.47 2.31 -25.26
CA GLN A 97 3.20 1.27 -24.24
C GLN A 97 3.76 -0.13 -24.57
N ALA A 98 3.96 -0.46 -25.86
CA ALA A 98 4.45 -1.75 -26.30
C ALA A 98 5.89 -2.07 -25.84
N ASP A 99 6.76 -1.06 -25.68
CA ASP A 99 8.17 -1.27 -25.30
C ASP A 99 8.39 -1.43 -23.78
N VAL A 100 7.47 -0.90 -22.97
CA VAL A 100 7.62 -0.84 -21.50
C VAL A 100 7.06 -2.08 -20.81
N ALA A 101 6.12 -2.78 -21.45
CA ALA A 101 5.45 -3.97 -20.90
C ALA A 101 6.41 -5.15 -20.62
N ARG A 102 7.61 -5.17 -21.22
CA ARG A 102 8.54 -6.32 -21.17
C ARG A 102 9.65 -6.25 -20.13
N ARG A 103 9.84 -5.13 -19.40
CA ARG A 103 11.07 -4.91 -18.60
C ARG A 103 10.88 -4.61 -17.10
N GLY A 104 9.65 -4.53 -16.60
CA GLY A 104 9.39 -4.17 -15.19
C GLY A 104 8.72 -5.28 -14.38
N LEU A 105 8.89 -5.24 -13.05
CA LEU A 105 8.14 -6.10 -12.13
C LEU A 105 6.63 -6.10 -12.44
N PRO A 106 5.94 -7.25 -12.35
CA PRO A 106 4.49 -7.29 -12.46
C PRO A 106 3.81 -6.43 -11.37
N PRO A 107 2.55 -6.01 -11.56
CA PRO A 107 1.89 -5.08 -10.64
C PRO A 107 1.69 -5.65 -9.23
N ALA A 108 1.30 -6.93 -9.12
CA ALA A 108 1.04 -7.56 -7.83
C ALA A 108 2.29 -7.59 -6.91
N PRO A 109 3.47 -8.07 -7.37
CA PRO A 109 4.72 -7.93 -6.60
C PRO A 109 5.05 -6.50 -6.19
N ARG A 110 4.71 -5.48 -6.99
CA ARG A 110 4.91 -4.08 -6.59
C ARG A 110 4.02 -3.68 -5.43
N GLY A 111 2.78 -4.16 -5.39
CA GLY A 111 1.90 -4.00 -4.24
C GLY A 111 2.45 -4.70 -2.98
N VAL A 112 2.96 -5.93 -3.13
CA VAL A 112 3.61 -6.66 -2.03
C VAL A 112 4.78 -5.86 -1.47
N LEU A 113 5.70 -5.43 -2.33
CA LEU A 113 6.87 -4.64 -1.93
C LEU A 113 6.47 -3.29 -1.33
N ALA A 114 5.42 -2.66 -1.85
CA ALA A 114 4.92 -1.41 -1.31
C ALA A 114 4.46 -1.54 0.15
N VAL A 115 3.91 -2.68 0.56
CA VAL A 115 3.53 -2.93 1.96
C VAL A 115 4.78 -3.29 2.78
N LEU A 116 5.59 -4.24 2.32
CA LEU A 116 6.74 -4.74 3.09
C LEU A 116 7.82 -3.67 3.32
N LEU A 117 8.01 -2.78 2.35
CA LEU A 117 8.99 -1.70 2.43
C LEU A 117 8.40 -0.39 2.97
N ASN A 118 7.16 -0.40 3.48
CA ASN A 118 6.53 0.77 4.07
C ASN A 118 6.73 0.75 5.60
N PRO A 119 7.56 1.65 6.16
CA PRO A 119 7.77 1.71 7.61
C PRO A 119 6.47 2.06 8.35
N GLY A 120 5.57 2.85 7.74
CA GLY A 120 4.28 3.18 8.32
C GLY A 120 3.36 1.97 8.46
N ALA A 121 3.41 1.02 7.53
CA ALA A 121 2.64 -0.23 7.63
C ALA A 121 3.11 -1.07 8.82
N TRP A 122 4.42 -1.18 9.03
CA TRP A 122 4.99 -1.90 10.17
C TRP A 122 4.70 -1.22 11.51
N ILE A 123 4.79 0.11 11.57
CA ILE A 123 4.42 0.87 12.77
C ILE A 123 2.96 0.60 13.10
N PHE A 124 2.05 0.74 12.12
CA PHE A 124 0.63 0.48 12.32
C PHE A 124 0.37 -0.96 12.80
N LEU A 125 1.00 -1.94 12.16
CA LEU A 125 0.84 -3.36 12.50
C LEU A 125 1.33 -3.66 13.93
N GLY A 126 2.49 -3.13 14.30
CA GLY A 126 3.11 -3.34 15.62
C GLY A 126 2.46 -2.55 16.75
N THR A 127 1.65 -1.52 16.44
CA THR A 127 0.95 -0.72 17.46
C THR A 127 -0.56 -0.93 17.38
N THR A 128 -1.25 -0.24 16.49
CA THR A 128 -2.71 -0.17 16.41
C THR A 128 -3.33 -1.53 16.08
N ALA A 129 -2.81 -2.24 15.06
CA ALA A 129 -3.35 -3.54 14.68
C ALA A 129 -3.11 -4.58 15.78
N ALA A 130 -1.90 -4.61 16.35
CA ALA A 130 -1.55 -5.51 17.44
C ALA A 130 -2.45 -5.29 18.67
N ALA A 131 -2.67 -4.04 19.08
CA ALA A 131 -3.56 -3.71 20.20
C ALA A 131 -5.01 -4.15 19.92
N LEU A 132 -5.52 -3.87 18.71
CA LEU A 132 -6.87 -4.26 18.31
C LEU A 132 -7.04 -5.79 18.26
N MET A 133 -6.07 -6.52 17.70
CA MET A 133 -6.12 -7.99 17.65
C MET A 133 -5.99 -8.62 19.04
N ALA A 134 -5.14 -8.08 19.91
CA ALA A 134 -5.03 -8.52 21.29
C ALA A 134 -6.33 -8.28 22.08
N ASP A 135 -7.03 -7.19 21.82
CA ASP A 135 -8.34 -6.93 22.40
C ASP A 135 -9.42 -7.90 21.88
N ALA A 136 -9.46 -8.14 20.57
CA ALA A 136 -10.36 -9.09 19.95
C ALA A 136 -10.14 -10.52 20.44
N LEU A 137 -8.88 -10.94 20.60
CA LEU A 137 -8.50 -12.25 21.16
C LEU A 137 -8.99 -12.41 22.60
N ARG A 138 -8.86 -11.38 23.44
CA ARG A 138 -9.29 -11.42 24.85
C ARG A 138 -10.81 -11.51 25.01
N HIS A 139 -11.57 -10.78 24.19
CA HIS A 139 -13.02 -10.67 24.36
C HIS A 139 -13.84 -11.69 23.56
N GLY A 140 -13.32 -12.17 22.43
CA GLY A 140 -14.07 -13.06 21.52
C GLY A 140 -13.30 -14.26 21.01
N GLY A 141 -12.07 -14.49 21.50
CA GLY A 141 -11.22 -15.59 21.08
C GLY A 141 -10.70 -15.46 19.63
N ARG A 142 -10.08 -16.54 19.14
CA ARG A 142 -9.41 -16.55 17.83
C ARG A 142 -10.35 -16.26 16.66
N SER A 143 -11.54 -16.87 16.64
CA SER A 143 -12.51 -16.67 15.55
C SER A 143 -12.91 -15.20 15.42
N PHE A 144 -13.10 -14.50 16.54
CA PHE A 144 -13.42 -13.08 16.53
C PHE A 144 -12.23 -12.21 16.10
N ALA A 145 -11.00 -12.58 16.47
CA ALA A 145 -9.80 -11.91 15.98
C ALA A 145 -9.66 -12.04 14.44
N PHE A 146 -9.93 -13.20 13.87
CA PHE A 146 -9.94 -13.38 12.41
C PHE A 146 -11.03 -12.55 11.72
N LEU A 147 -12.24 -12.47 12.30
CA LEU A 147 -13.28 -11.59 11.80
C LEU A 147 -12.89 -10.10 11.88
N THR A 148 -12.18 -9.71 12.94
CA THR A 148 -11.66 -8.35 13.11
C THR A 148 -10.59 -8.03 12.06
N ALA A 149 -9.68 -8.96 11.80
CA ALA A 149 -8.68 -8.85 10.73
C ALA A 149 -9.33 -8.75 9.34
N ALA A 150 -10.39 -9.54 9.09
CA ALA A 150 -11.15 -9.50 7.85
C ALA A 150 -11.89 -8.15 7.68
N ALA A 151 -12.55 -7.66 8.73
CA ALA A 151 -13.23 -6.36 8.70
C ALA A 151 -12.24 -5.22 8.43
N MET A 152 -11.07 -5.24 9.06
CA MET A 152 -10.03 -4.25 8.80
C MET A 152 -9.48 -4.33 7.37
N THR A 153 -9.21 -5.54 6.89
CA THR A 153 -8.78 -5.77 5.49
C THR A 153 -9.83 -5.27 4.50
N ALA A 154 -11.12 -5.47 4.79
CA ALA A 154 -12.21 -4.95 3.97
C ALA A 154 -12.22 -3.41 3.93
N GLY A 155 -11.93 -2.75 5.06
CA GLY A 155 -11.77 -1.28 5.10
C GLY A 155 -10.61 -0.80 4.23
N VAL A 156 -9.44 -1.43 4.35
CA VAL A 156 -8.28 -1.13 3.49
C VAL A 156 -8.62 -1.34 2.03
N ALA A 157 -9.22 -2.47 1.69
CA ALA A 157 -9.59 -2.82 0.32
C ALA A 157 -10.64 -1.88 -0.28
N PHE A 158 -11.59 -1.41 0.52
CA PHE A 158 -12.56 -0.44 0.06
C PHE A 158 -11.90 0.86 -0.40
N THR A 159 -11.03 1.42 0.45
CA THR A 159 -10.34 2.68 0.13
C THR A 159 -9.33 2.53 -1.01
N ASP A 160 -8.53 1.46 -1.01
CA ASP A 160 -7.58 1.20 -2.09
C ASP A 160 -8.29 0.98 -3.43
N GLY A 161 -9.45 0.30 -3.41
CA GLY A 161 -10.31 0.16 -4.58
C GLY A 161 -10.79 1.51 -5.11
N ALA A 162 -11.17 2.43 -4.23
CA ALA A 162 -11.52 3.80 -4.61
C ALA A 162 -10.34 4.53 -5.29
N PHE A 163 -9.12 4.46 -4.73
CA PHE A 163 -7.92 5.03 -5.36
C PHE A 163 -7.64 4.45 -6.76
N VAL A 164 -7.73 3.13 -6.91
CA VAL A 164 -7.55 2.45 -8.20
C VAL A 164 -8.58 2.93 -9.22
N LEU A 165 -9.86 2.99 -8.82
CA LEU A 165 -10.94 3.43 -9.69
C LEU A 165 -10.76 4.89 -10.10
N LEU A 166 -10.50 5.79 -9.15
CA LEU A 166 -10.29 7.21 -9.40
C LEU A 166 -9.11 7.46 -10.37
N ALA A 167 -7.97 6.82 -10.17
CA ALA A 167 -6.84 6.96 -11.10
C ALA A 167 -7.13 6.37 -12.48
N SER A 168 -7.81 5.23 -12.53
CA SER A 168 -8.14 4.58 -13.80
C SER A 168 -9.14 5.38 -14.63
N GLU A 169 -10.13 5.98 -13.97
CA GLU A 169 -11.17 6.80 -14.58
C GLU A 169 -10.60 8.16 -15.00
N GLY A 170 -9.74 8.76 -14.16
CA GLY A 170 -8.97 9.94 -14.52
C GLY A 170 -8.18 9.69 -15.79
N ARG A 171 -7.48 8.55 -15.90
CA ARG A 171 -6.76 8.19 -17.11
C ARG A 171 -7.67 8.02 -18.33
N SER A 172 -8.83 7.34 -18.21
CA SER A 172 -9.70 7.08 -19.36
C SER A 172 -10.41 8.33 -19.88
N ARG A 173 -10.67 9.32 -19.01
CA ARG A 173 -11.28 10.59 -19.38
C ARG A 173 -10.26 11.61 -19.91
N LEU A 174 -8.98 11.46 -19.56
CA LEU A 174 -7.93 12.36 -20.00
C LEU A 174 -7.40 11.95 -21.38
N GLY A 175 -7.29 12.91 -22.30
CA GLY A 175 -6.57 12.71 -23.57
C GLY A 175 -5.08 12.41 -23.37
N GLY A 176 -4.33 12.20 -24.46
CA GLY A 176 -2.91 11.82 -24.41
C GLY A 176 -2.04 12.76 -23.55
N LEU A 177 -2.24 14.08 -23.68
CA LEU A 177 -1.52 15.08 -22.87
C LEU A 177 -1.91 15.06 -21.38
N GLY A 178 -3.19 14.81 -21.07
CA GLY A 178 -3.67 14.75 -19.70
C GLY A 178 -3.20 13.50 -18.97
N SER A 179 -3.21 12.35 -19.65
CA SER A 179 -2.68 11.10 -19.10
C SER A 179 -1.17 11.16 -18.87
N ALA A 180 -0.42 11.84 -19.76
CA ALA A 180 1.00 12.12 -19.56
C ALA A 180 1.26 13.02 -18.34
N ARG A 181 0.46 14.08 -18.13
CA ARG A 181 0.53 14.93 -16.94
C ARG A 181 0.22 14.18 -15.65
N LEU A 182 -0.83 13.36 -15.65
CA LEU A 182 -1.18 12.51 -14.49
C LEU A 182 -0.02 11.58 -14.12
N ALA A 183 0.58 10.92 -15.12
CA ALA A 183 1.73 10.05 -14.90
C ALA A 183 2.97 10.82 -14.40
N ALA A 184 3.20 12.05 -14.90
CA ALA A 184 4.27 12.92 -14.42
C ALA A 184 4.09 13.32 -12.93
N VAL A 185 2.86 13.71 -12.54
CA VAL A 185 2.54 14.05 -11.14
C VAL A 185 2.74 12.84 -10.23
N LEU A 186 2.28 11.65 -10.64
CA LEU A 186 2.43 10.43 -9.86
C LEU A 186 3.90 9.98 -9.76
N ALA A 187 4.68 10.14 -10.83
CA ALA A 187 6.11 9.90 -10.80
C ALA A 187 6.82 10.87 -9.84
N ALA A 188 6.45 12.15 -9.84
CA ALA A 188 7.00 13.14 -8.91
C ALA A 188 6.62 12.81 -7.46
N ALA A 189 5.37 12.43 -7.19
CA ALA A 189 4.93 12.02 -5.87
C ALA A 189 5.71 10.79 -5.35
N LEU A 190 5.86 9.76 -6.19
CA LEU A 190 6.70 8.59 -5.87
C LEU A 190 8.15 8.99 -5.58
N ALA A 191 8.72 9.89 -6.37
CA ALA A 191 10.09 10.36 -6.17
C ALA A 191 10.25 11.12 -4.85
N VAL A 192 9.29 12.00 -4.51
CA VAL A 192 9.27 12.72 -3.23
C VAL A 192 9.18 11.75 -2.07
N PHE A 193 8.25 10.80 -2.07
CA PHE A 193 8.18 9.77 -1.02
C PHE A 193 9.47 8.96 -0.93
N GLY A 194 10.07 8.61 -2.07
CA GLY A 194 11.33 7.88 -2.13
C GLY A 194 12.49 8.63 -1.46
N ILE A 195 12.65 9.92 -1.81
CA ILE A 195 13.68 10.80 -1.23
C ILE A 195 13.44 10.99 0.26
N VAL A 196 12.20 11.24 0.68
CA VAL A 196 11.85 11.42 2.10
C VAL A 196 12.18 10.16 2.90
N LEU A 197 11.85 8.97 2.39
CA LEU A 197 12.20 7.71 3.05
C LEU A 197 13.72 7.54 3.19
N ILE A 198 14.50 7.80 2.14
CA ILE A 198 15.96 7.70 2.19
C ILE A 198 16.55 8.72 3.19
N ALA A 199 16.09 9.97 3.14
CA ALA A 199 16.55 11.01 4.06
C ALA A 199 16.24 10.64 5.52
N SER A 200 15.05 10.11 5.79
CA SER A 200 14.66 9.64 7.13
C SER A 200 15.49 8.46 7.65
N ALA A 201 16.19 7.74 6.77
CA ALA A 201 17.10 6.66 7.12
C ALA A 201 18.52 7.13 7.48
N ALA A 202 18.85 8.41 7.22
CA ALA A 202 20.12 9.02 7.59
C ALA A 202 20.08 9.70 8.97
N ILE A 203 18.88 10.04 9.44
CA ILE A 203 18.65 10.85 10.64
C ILE A 203 18.27 9.99 11.87
N GLY A 204 17.89 8.73 11.68
CA GLY A 204 17.53 7.78 12.75
C GLY A 204 18.17 6.42 12.56
#